data_AF-A0A8R1XZY9-F1
#
_entry.id   AF-A0A8R1XZY9-F1
#
_cell.length_a   1.000
_cell.length_b   1.000
_cell.length_c   1.000
_cell.angle_alpha   90.00
_cell.angle_beta   90.00
_cell.angle_gamma   90.00
#
_symmetry.space_group_name_H-M   'P 1'
#
loop_
_entity.id
_entity.type
_entity.pdbx_description
1 polymer ?
#
loop_
_entity_poly.entity_id
_entity_poly.type
_entity_poly.pdbx_seq_one_letter_code
_entity_poly.pdbx_strand_id
1 'polypeptide(L)'
;LNKNLNKSSVISLSSFSISSRLRKHDDHCKRQYRKQMWHARSKLKKHDDRKDEKKFLELLDEYKQKKFVLNCICKRTRWSWFNHLWEIVTNIFRLIRQFIWCCCCPPILSYCLNKIAFWPPPCEYYFFTDDNAQIVSEIDQEPFTQQYIVRKVNKNCLKRKDLKLGFEHECVVEISGIECFVTETEKKNHIACVFVRKSKPRYTLLFSHPNGSDISDHLLGLPNLHDAARFFNCNICSYDYSGYGISEGNPSEKNMYSDINAVYKYLLEDLCIPEANIILWGYSIGTVASIELAKQASKLAGLILLAPVASIIRAICWRKYCWDRSEQCGRLADCCNDQFNSFRKICEIEMPTLIAHGIQDTIVTIEHGKALYQLCPGAVKPLWIPDVGHNNLENSSVLWRRMRKFIDREARPPLQRKKYKLSKKHVTNKSEVIDTKNEIKKEIQ
;
A
#
# COMPACT_ATOMS: atom_id res chain seq x y z
N LEU A 1 24.42 -40.08 -17.45
CA LEU A 1 24.93 -38.71 -17.16
C LEU A 1 23.79 -37.92 -16.51
N ASN A 2 23.94 -37.63 -15.22
CA ASN A 2 22.90 -37.08 -14.35
C ASN A 2 22.52 -35.63 -14.70
N LYS A 3 21.25 -35.32 -14.44
CA LYS A 3 20.64 -34.03 -14.05
C LYS A 3 21.61 -32.82 -14.04
N ASN A 4 21.45 -31.91 -14.99
CA ASN A 4 21.64 -30.45 -14.81
C ASN A 4 21.31 -29.70 -16.10
N LEU A 5 20.06 -29.27 -16.25
CA LEU A 5 19.75 -28.10 -17.06
C LEU A 5 18.73 -27.23 -16.32
N ASN A 6 19.28 -26.36 -15.48
CA ASN A 6 18.76 -25.03 -15.25
C ASN A 6 18.39 -24.41 -16.60
N LYS A 7 17.10 -24.19 -16.84
CA LYS A 7 16.64 -23.12 -17.72
C LYS A 7 15.67 -22.26 -16.94
N SER A 8 16.25 -21.22 -16.35
CA SER A 8 15.66 -19.91 -16.19
C SER A 8 14.74 -19.57 -17.38
N SER A 9 13.43 -19.78 -17.24
CA SER A 9 12.43 -19.16 -18.10
C SER A 9 11.82 -17.99 -17.35
N VAL A 10 12.37 -16.82 -17.64
CA VAL A 10 11.80 -15.51 -17.39
C VAL A 10 10.40 -15.46 -18.01
N ILE A 11 9.34 -15.59 -17.22
CA ILE A 11 8.02 -14.99 -17.48
C ILE A 11 7.42 -14.61 -16.11
N SER A 12 7.76 -13.40 -15.65
CA SER A 12 7.02 -12.70 -14.61
C SER A 12 6.22 -11.59 -15.31
N LEU A 13 5.03 -11.93 -15.79
CA LEU A 13 4.00 -10.97 -16.18
C LEU A 13 2.74 -11.40 -15.46
N SER A 14 2.44 -10.70 -14.36
CA SER A 14 1.09 -10.50 -13.78
C SER A 14 0.04 -11.50 -14.28
N SER A 15 0.14 -12.75 -13.84
CA SER A 15 -0.66 -13.86 -14.36
C SER A 15 -1.88 -14.12 -13.49
N PHE A 16 -2.60 -13.10 -13.04
CA PHE A 16 -3.90 -13.26 -12.39
C PHE A 16 -4.75 -12.01 -12.64
N SER A 17 -5.55 -12.06 -13.71
CA SER A 17 -6.82 -11.34 -13.84
C SER A 17 -7.83 -12.47 -13.91
N ILE A 18 -8.69 -12.64 -12.91
CA ILE A 18 -9.85 -13.50 -13.09
C ILE A 18 -11.08 -12.70 -12.75
N SER A 19 -11.87 -12.46 -13.80
CA SER A 19 -13.31 -12.26 -13.78
C SER A 19 -13.99 -12.94 -12.56
N SER A 20 -14.16 -12.19 -11.48
CA SER A 20 -15.06 -12.56 -10.38
C SER A 20 -16.51 -12.64 -10.82
N ARG A 21 -16.88 -11.94 -11.90
CA ARG A 21 -18.27 -11.77 -12.31
C ARG A 21 -19.03 -13.07 -12.61
N LEU A 22 -18.38 -14.21 -12.85
CA LEU A 22 -19.04 -15.38 -13.47
C LEU A 22 -18.60 -16.76 -12.97
N ARG A 23 -17.98 -16.89 -11.79
CA ARG A 23 -17.77 -18.21 -11.17
C ARG A 23 -19.02 -18.63 -10.39
N LYS A 24 -19.61 -19.79 -10.71
CA LYS A 24 -20.59 -20.44 -9.82
C LYS A 24 -19.82 -21.20 -8.74
N HIS A 25 -20.09 -20.90 -7.48
CA HIS A 25 -19.36 -21.40 -6.31
C HIS A 25 -20.11 -22.53 -5.59
N ASP A 26 -19.38 -23.43 -4.92
CA ASP A 26 -19.92 -24.42 -3.98
C ASP A 26 -19.40 -24.18 -2.55
N ASP A 27 -20.09 -24.77 -1.56
CA ASP A 27 -19.72 -24.70 -0.14
C ASP A 27 -18.32 -25.27 0.16
N HIS A 28 -17.83 -26.18 -0.69
CA HIS A 28 -16.52 -26.79 -0.52
C HIS A 28 -15.39 -25.77 -0.69
N CYS A 29 -15.48 -24.84 -1.67
CA CYS A 29 -14.50 -23.74 -1.79
C CYS A 29 -14.44 -22.88 -0.53
N LYS A 30 -15.62 -22.41 -0.06
CA LYS A 30 -15.74 -21.53 1.11
C LYS A 30 -15.12 -22.21 2.34
N ARG A 31 -15.35 -23.52 2.53
CA ARG A 31 -14.75 -24.30 3.62
C ARG A 31 -13.23 -24.46 3.51
N GLN A 32 -12.69 -24.76 2.32
CA GLN A 32 -11.23 -24.90 2.18
C GLN A 32 -10.48 -23.58 2.36
N TYR A 33 -11.02 -22.48 1.83
CA TYR A 33 -10.45 -21.15 2.02
C TYR A 33 -10.46 -20.76 3.50
N ARG A 34 -11.60 -20.94 4.18
CA ARG A 34 -11.71 -20.77 5.64
C ARG A 34 -10.67 -21.63 6.35
N LYS A 35 -10.46 -22.89 5.98
CA LYS A 35 -9.41 -23.74 6.59
C LYS A 35 -8.00 -23.20 6.37
N GLN A 36 -7.61 -22.79 5.16
CA GLN A 36 -6.24 -22.30 4.89
C GLN A 36 -5.95 -20.98 5.62
N MET A 37 -6.85 -19.99 5.52
CA MET A 37 -6.72 -18.75 6.28
C MET A 37 -6.83 -18.99 7.78
N TRP A 38 -7.69 -19.91 8.22
CA TRP A 38 -7.80 -20.27 9.63
C TRP A 38 -6.56 -21.00 10.13
N HIS A 39 -5.90 -21.86 9.36
CA HIS A 39 -4.64 -22.48 9.78
C HIS A 39 -3.52 -21.43 9.90
N ALA A 40 -3.46 -20.45 8.99
CA ALA A 40 -2.53 -19.32 9.12
C ALA A 40 -2.89 -18.41 10.32
N ARG A 41 -4.17 -18.05 10.48
CA ARG A 41 -4.67 -17.18 11.57
C ARG A 41 -4.75 -17.87 12.93
N SER A 42 -5.05 -19.16 13.02
CA SER A 42 -5.09 -19.95 14.26
C SER A 42 -3.68 -20.26 14.75
N LYS A 43 -2.71 -20.34 13.84
CA LYS A 43 -1.30 -20.29 14.20
C LYS A 43 -0.95 -18.95 14.88
N LEU A 44 -1.65 -17.85 14.57
CA LEU A 44 -1.41 -16.51 15.11
C LEU A 44 -2.42 -16.07 16.21
N LYS A 45 -3.34 -16.94 16.64
CA LYS A 45 -4.39 -16.59 17.62
C LYS A 45 -4.20 -17.33 18.95
N LYS A 46 -4.31 -16.53 20.00
CA LYS A 46 -4.56 -16.80 21.43
C LYS A 46 -3.31 -16.93 22.31
N HIS A 47 -3.20 -15.92 23.19
CA HIS A 47 -2.35 -15.79 24.39
C HIS A 47 -0.90 -15.31 24.20
N ASP A 48 -0.65 -14.15 24.81
CA ASP A 48 0.63 -13.47 25.05
C ASP A 48 1.34 -12.91 23.79
N ASP A 49 1.29 -11.57 23.64
CA ASP A 49 1.73 -10.81 22.45
C ASP A 49 3.13 -11.22 21.95
N ARG A 50 4.05 -11.58 22.86
CA ARG A 50 5.43 -11.96 22.48
C ARG A 50 5.55 -13.35 21.86
N LYS A 51 4.72 -14.32 22.26
CA LYS A 51 4.76 -15.67 21.68
C LYS A 51 4.21 -15.66 20.25
N ASP A 52 3.14 -14.89 20.03
CA ASP A 52 2.55 -14.67 18.71
C ASP A 52 3.54 -13.94 17.77
N GLU A 53 4.34 -13.00 18.29
CA GLU A 53 5.40 -12.32 17.52
C GLU A 53 6.51 -13.26 17.06
N LYS A 54 7.04 -14.12 17.94
CA LYS A 54 8.10 -15.06 17.55
C LYS A 54 7.61 -15.98 16.44
N LYS A 55 6.39 -16.50 16.58
CA LYS A 55 5.76 -17.38 15.59
C LYS A 55 5.46 -16.66 14.27
N PHE A 56 5.04 -15.40 14.33
CA PHE A 56 4.89 -14.56 13.14
C PHE A 56 6.23 -14.41 12.40
N LEU A 57 7.31 -14.10 13.11
CA LEU A 57 8.65 -13.97 12.51
C LEU A 57 9.17 -15.30 11.94
N GLU A 58 8.93 -16.42 12.63
CA GLU A 58 9.24 -17.78 12.14
C GLU A 58 8.46 -18.11 10.85
N LEU A 59 7.18 -17.73 10.78
CA LEU A 59 6.37 -17.88 9.56
C LEU A 59 6.93 -17.01 8.43
N LEU A 60 7.28 -15.74 8.67
CA LEU A 60 7.89 -14.91 7.61
C LEU A 60 9.14 -15.59 7.02
N ASP A 61 10.04 -16.07 7.87
CA ASP A 61 11.26 -16.74 7.42
C ASP A 61 10.97 -18.06 6.67
N GLU A 62 9.96 -18.84 7.08
CA GLU A 62 9.51 -20.05 6.36
C GLU A 62 9.05 -19.73 4.93
N TYR A 63 8.43 -18.57 4.74
CA TYR A 63 7.90 -18.10 3.46
C TYR A 63 8.81 -17.09 2.75
N LYS A 64 10.03 -16.86 3.23
CA LYS A 64 10.98 -15.86 2.70
C LYS A 64 11.26 -16.02 1.20
N GLN A 65 11.29 -17.25 0.69
CA GLN A 65 11.50 -17.55 -0.73
C GLN A 65 10.20 -17.86 -1.50
N LYS A 66 9.03 -17.75 -0.85
CA LYS A 66 7.72 -18.04 -1.46
C LYS A 66 6.95 -16.73 -1.62
N LYS A 67 6.52 -16.41 -2.84
CA LYS A 67 5.48 -15.40 -3.03
C LYS A 67 4.17 -15.97 -2.50
N PHE A 68 3.53 -15.30 -1.54
CA PHE A 68 2.17 -15.64 -1.17
C PHE A 68 1.24 -15.30 -2.34
N VAL A 69 0.74 -16.34 -3.01
CA VAL A 69 -0.35 -16.22 -3.98
C VAL A 69 -1.52 -17.01 -3.41
N LEU A 70 -2.60 -16.32 -3.09
CA LEU A 70 -3.86 -16.97 -2.72
C LEU A 70 -4.51 -17.51 -3.99
N ASN A 71 -4.14 -18.73 -4.37
CA ASN A 71 -4.79 -19.41 -5.49
C ASN A 71 -6.24 -19.74 -5.14
N CYS A 72 -7.17 -19.25 -5.94
CA CYS A 72 -8.56 -19.68 -5.85
C CYS A 72 -8.69 -21.18 -6.20
N ILE A 73 -9.42 -21.93 -5.36
CA ILE A 73 -9.64 -23.38 -5.50
C ILE A 73 -10.99 -23.69 -6.20
N CYS A 74 -11.70 -22.69 -6.75
CA CYS A 74 -12.96 -22.93 -7.45
C CYS A 74 -12.74 -23.77 -8.72
N LYS A 75 -13.67 -24.68 -9.00
CA LYS A 75 -13.70 -25.41 -10.28
C LYS A 75 -13.81 -24.41 -11.45
N ARG A 76 -12.90 -24.52 -12.42
CA ARG A 76 -12.98 -23.75 -13.68
C ARG A 76 -14.19 -24.25 -14.48
N THR A 77 -15.13 -23.35 -14.80
CA THR A 77 -16.28 -23.66 -15.68
C THR A 77 -15.92 -23.42 -17.15
N ARG A 78 -16.71 -23.95 -18.10
CA ARG A 78 -16.56 -23.64 -19.54
C ARG A 78 -16.61 -22.13 -19.84
N TRP A 79 -17.39 -21.38 -19.06
CA TRP A 79 -17.46 -19.92 -19.09
C TRP A 79 -16.16 -19.24 -18.60
N SER A 80 -15.50 -19.81 -17.58
CA SER A 80 -14.19 -19.35 -17.13
C SER A 80 -13.13 -19.46 -18.21
N TRP A 81 -13.20 -20.49 -19.07
CA TRP A 81 -12.29 -20.64 -20.21
C TRP A 81 -12.55 -19.58 -21.28
N PHE A 82 -13.81 -19.34 -21.65
CA PHE A 82 -14.16 -18.28 -22.61
C PHE A 82 -13.73 -16.90 -22.14
N ASN A 83 -13.95 -16.55 -20.86
CA ASN A 83 -13.52 -15.27 -20.32
C ASN A 83 -12.00 -15.10 -20.31
N HIS A 84 -11.26 -16.16 -19.96
CA HIS A 84 -9.80 -16.14 -20.03
C HIS A 84 -9.31 -15.92 -21.47
N LEU A 85 -9.95 -16.56 -22.44
CA LEU A 85 -9.68 -16.33 -23.86
C LEU A 85 -9.99 -14.87 -24.26
N TRP A 86 -11.14 -14.34 -23.82
CA TRP A 86 -11.54 -12.95 -24.08
C TRP A 86 -10.59 -11.93 -23.45
N GLU A 87 -10.04 -12.22 -22.26
CA GLU A 87 -8.99 -11.40 -21.62
C GLU A 87 -7.68 -11.43 -22.42
N ILE A 88 -7.25 -12.60 -22.90
CA ILE A 88 -6.07 -12.70 -23.78
C ILE A 88 -6.29 -11.85 -25.02
N VAL A 89 -7.47 -11.96 -25.65
CA VAL A 89 -7.85 -11.18 -26.83
C VAL A 89 -7.88 -9.68 -26.54
N THR A 90 -8.53 -9.24 -25.46
CA THR A 90 -8.57 -7.83 -25.07
C THR A 90 -7.20 -7.28 -24.66
N ASN A 91 -6.33 -8.09 -24.04
CA ASN A 91 -4.94 -7.72 -23.78
C ASN A 91 -4.14 -7.58 -25.07
N ILE A 92 -4.33 -8.46 -26.06
CA ILE A 92 -3.74 -8.31 -27.39
C ILE A 92 -4.22 -7.01 -28.03
N PHE A 93 -5.53 -6.71 -28.02
CA PHE A 93 -6.06 -5.44 -28.52
C PHE A 93 -5.51 -4.23 -27.76
N ARG A 94 -5.32 -4.34 -26.43
CA ARG A 94 -4.71 -3.30 -25.60
C ARG A 94 -3.25 -3.07 -25.98
N LEU A 95 -2.47 -4.13 -26.21
CA LEU A 95 -1.08 -4.07 -26.66
C LEU A 95 -0.98 -3.48 -28.07
N ILE A 96 -1.83 -3.91 -29.00
CA ILE A 96 -1.91 -3.35 -30.36
C ILE A 96 -2.25 -1.85 -30.30
N ARG A 97 -3.27 -1.46 -29.52
CA ARG A 97 -3.63 -0.06 -29.32
C ARG A 97 -2.49 0.75 -28.71
N GLN A 98 -1.78 0.19 -27.73
CA GLN A 98 -0.61 0.83 -27.13
C GLN A 98 0.52 0.99 -28.14
N PHE A 99 0.78 -0.01 -28.98
CA PHE A 99 1.79 0.04 -30.03
C PHE A 99 1.45 1.08 -31.11
N ILE A 100 0.24 1.03 -31.67
CA ILE A 100 -0.26 2.02 -32.64
C ILE A 100 -0.12 3.43 -32.07
N TRP A 101 -0.53 3.63 -30.83
CA TRP A 101 -0.51 4.96 -30.23
C TRP A 101 0.91 5.45 -29.87
N CYS A 102 1.85 4.54 -29.55
CA CYS A 102 3.28 4.87 -29.46
C CYS A 102 3.91 5.20 -30.82
N CYS A 103 3.42 4.63 -31.92
CA CYS A 103 3.90 4.95 -33.27
C CYS A 103 3.26 6.23 -33.86
N CYS A 104 2.00 6.54 -33.50
CA CYS A 104 1.22 7.64 -34.09
C CYS A 104 1.25 8.95 -33.28
N CYS A 105 1.66 8.94 -32.02
CA CYS A 105 1.90 10.15 -31.23
C CYS A 105 3.40 10.24 -30.93
N PRO A 106 4.07 11.39 -31.13
CA PRO A 106 5.49 11.51 -30.81
C PRO A 106 5.71 11.06 -29.36
N PRO A 107 6.70 10.19 -29.07
CA PRO A 107 6.90 9.65 -27.74
C PRO A 107 7.36 10.76 -26.81
N ILE A 108 6.41 11.44 -26.17
CA ILE A 108 6.71 12.36 -25.08
C ILE A 108 7.30 11.48 -23.98
N LEU A 109 8.61 11.60 -23.75
CA LEU A 109 9.38 10.73 -22.83
C LEU A 109 8.70 10.56 -21.48
N SER A 110 8.17 11.64 -20.91
CA SER A 110 7.44 11.66 -19.63
C SER A 110 6.19 10.76 -19.63
N TYR A 111 5.51 10.62 -20.77
CA TYR A 111 4.35 9.77 -20.91
C TYR A 111 4.74 8.28 -20.97
N CYS A 112 5.79 7.96 -21.72
CA CYS A 112 6.34 6.60 -21.78
C CYS A 112 6.88 6.14 -20.42
N LEU A 113 7.62 6.98 -19.71
CA LEU A 113 8.13 6.69 -18.37
C LEU A 113 7.00 6.44 -17.37
N ASN A 114 5.94 7.25 -17.40
CA ASN A 114 4.75 7.07 -16.57
C ASN A 114 4.10 5.68 -16.80
N LYS A 115 3.93 5.25 -18.06
CA LYS A 115 3.42 3.90 -18.38
C LYS A 115 4.32 2.76 -17.90
N ILE A 116 5.64 2.98 -17.85
CA ILE A 116 6.58 1.98 -17.32
C ILE A 116 6.51 1.96 -15.78
N ALA A 117 6.32 3.11 -15.15
CA ALA A 117 6.27 3.28 -13.70
C ALA A 117 5.04 2.63 -13.05
N PHE A 118 3.87 2.76 -13.69
CA PHE A 118 2.59 2.38 -13.10
C PHE A 118 1.90 1.27 -13.89
N TRP A 119 1.72 0.15 -13.19
CA TRP A 119 1.01 -1.04 -13.64
C TRP A 119 -0.05 -1.37 -12.60
N PRO A 120 -1.18 -0.62 -12.53
CA PRO A 120 -2.25 -0.96 -11.61
C PRO A 120 -2.71 -2.40 -11.89
N PRO A 121 -2.84 -3.24 -10.84
CA PRO A 121 -3.42 -4.57 -11.02
C PRO A 121 -4.91 -4.45 -11.40
N PRO A 122 -5.52 -5.53 -11.91
CA PRO A 122 -6.98 -5.62 -11.96
C PRO A 122 -7.57 -5.41 -10.56
N CYS A 123 -8.55 -4.53 -10.44
CA CYS A 123 -9.21 -4.27 -9.15
C CYS A 123 -10.01 -5.51 -8.69
N GLU A 124 -9.62 -6.08 -7.55
CA GLU A 124 -10.28 -7.27 -6.96
C GLU A 124 -11.10 -6.95 -5.70
N TYR A 125 -11.27 -5.68 -5.36
CA TYR A 125 -12.06 -5.24 -4.22
C TYR A 125 -13.09 -4.17 -4.59
N TYR A 126 -14.04 -3.96 -3.69
CA TYR A 126 -15.04 -2.89 -3.76
C TYR A 126 -15.30 -2.36 -2.36
N PHE A 127 -15.81 -1.13 -2.27
CA PHE A 127 -16.45 -0.69 -1.03
C PHE A 127 -17.93 -1.04 -1.07
N PHE A 128 -18.54 -1.29 0.08
CA PHE A 128 -19.98 -1.46 0.19
C PHE A 128 -20.53 -0.85 1.47
N THR A 129 -21.84 -0.61 1.50
CA THR A 129 -22.57 -0.17 2.68
C THR A 129 -23.80 -1.01 2.90
N ASP A 130 -24.21 -1.17 4.16
CA ASP A 130 -25.47 -1.82 4.49
C ASP A 130 -26.61 -0.79 4.33
N ASP A 131 -27.46 -0.95 3.32
CA ASP A 131 -28.65 -0.12 3.20
C ASP A 131 -29.73 -0.68 4.14
N ASN A 132 -29.75 -0.21 5.39
CA ASN A 132 -30.75 -0.57 6.40
C ASN A 132 -31.59 0.65 6.78
N ALA A 133 -32.52 1.11 5.93
CA ALA A 133 -33.58 2.02 6.39
C ALA A 133 -34.79 2.28 5.46
N GLN A 134 -34.80 1.91 4.18
CA GLN A 134 -35.94 2.24 3.30
C GLN A 134 -36.40 1.04 2.47
N ILE A 135 -37.41 0.33 3.02
CA ILE A 135 -38.36 -0.71 2.53
C ILE A 135 -38.51 -1.65 3.76
N VAL A 136 -39.46 -1.57 4.69
CA VAL A 136 -40.93 -1.42 4.69
C VAL A 136 -41.67 -2.49 3.89
N SER A 137 -42.00 -3.62 4.53
CA SER A 137 -43.40 -4.07 4.77
C SER A 137 -43.40 -5.35 5.63
N GLU A 138 -44.33 -5.42 6.58
CA GLU A 138 -44.48 -6.40 7.67
C GLU A 138 -44.86 -7.83 7.24
N ILE A 139 -44.31 -8.37 6.15
CA ILE A 139 -44.67 -9.71 5.71
C ILE A 139 -43.41 -10.55 5.52
N ASP A 140 -43.18 -11.39 6.53
CA ASP A 140 -42.47 -12.66 6.49
C ASP A 140 -41.01 -12.70 6.00
N GLN A 141 -40.19 -13.33 6.87
CA GLN A 141 -38.86 -13.90 6.61
C GLN A 141 -37.68 -12.91 6.61
N GLU A 142 -36.58 -13.38 7.19
CA GLU A 142 -35.42 -12.61 7.69
C GLU A 142 -34.98 -11.43 6.80
N PRO A 143 -34.60 -10.28 7.40
CA PRO A 143 -34.24 -9.08 6.66
C PRO A 143 -33.06 -9.36 5.74
N PHE A 144 -33.32 -9.41 4.44
CA PHE A 144 -32.28 -9.47 3.43
C PHE A 144 -31.63 -8.08 3.38
N THR A 145 -30.55 -7.87 4.13
CA THR A 145 -29.71 -6.68 4.03
C THR A 145 -29.24 -6.51 2.58
N GLN A 146 -29.78 -5.52 1.88
CA GLN A 146 -29.27 -5.16 0.55
C GLN A 146 -27.98 -4.35 0.74
N GLN A 147 -26.90 -4.82 0.12
CA GLN A 147 -25.62 -4.11 0.16
C GLN A 147 -25.50 -3.23 -1.07
N TYR A 148 -25.25 -1.93 -0.88
CA TYR A 148 -24.91 -1.03 -1.97
C TYR A 148 -23.41 -1.12 -2.28
N ILE A 149 -23.06 -1.44 -3.53
CA ILE A 149 -21.68 -1.68 -3.95
C ILE A 149 -21.09 -0.43 -4.65
N VAL A 150 -20.00 0.09 -4.10
CA VAL A 150 -19.17 1.18 -4.64
C VAL A 150 -17.94 0.58 -5.34
N ARG A 151 -17.99 0.53 -6.67
CA ARG A 151 -16.90 0.02 -7.54
C ARG A 151 -15.96 1.10 -8.04
N LYS A 152 -16.35 2.36 -7.88
CA LYS A 152 -15.55 3.54 -8.19
C LYS A 152 -15.92 4.62 -7.19
N VAL A 153 -14.94 5.09 -6.43
CA VAL A 153 -15.19 6.15 -5.46
C VAL A 153 -15.48 7.46 -6.17
N ASN A 154 -16.26 8.31 -5.53
CA ASN A 154 -16.67 9.61 -6.07
C ASN A 154 -16.98 10.56 -4.91
N LYS A 155 -17.43 11.77 -5.24
CA LYS A 155 -17.74 12.83 -4.27
C LYS A 155 -18.77 12.43 -3.21
N ASN A 156 -19.72 11.56 -3.54
CA ASN A 156 -20.73 11.09 -2.59
C ASN A 156 -20.13 10.21 -1.49
N CYS A 157 -18.95 9.60 -1.74
CA CYS A 157 -18.27 8.75 -0.79
C CYS A 157 -17.52 9.53 0.30
N LEU A 158 -17.14 10.79 0.05
CA LEU A 158 -16.32 11.61 0.96
C LEU A 158 -16.90 11.78 2.37
N LYS A 159 -18.22 11.82 2.48
CA LYS A 159 -18.92 12.00 3.76
C LYS A 159 -19.33 10.69 4.43
N ARG A 160 -19.13 9.55 3.77
CA ARG A 160 -19.55 8.24 4.28
C ARG A 160 -18.57 7.74 5.34
N LYS A 161 -19.14 7.21 6.44
CA LYS A 161 -18.39 6.60 7.56
C LYS A 161 -18.73 5.11 7.74
N ASP A 162 -19.62 4.61 6.91
CA ASP A 162 -20.21 3.28 6.91
C ASP A 162 -19.67 2.41 5.76
N LEU A 163 -18.63 2.88 5.06
CA LEU A 163 -17.94 2.13 4.03
C LEU A 163 -17.22 0.93 4.64
N LYS A 164 -17.48 -0.24 4.07
CA LYS A 164 -16.81 -1.51 4.36
C LYS A 164 -16.09 -2.00 3.12
N LEU A 165 -15.07 -2.85 3.30
CA LEU A 165 -14.32 -3.43 2.20
C LEU A 165 -14.83 -4.84 1.89
N GLY A 166 -15.25 -5.03 0.65
CA GLY A 166 -15.62 -6.32 0.08
C GLY A 166 -14.63 -6.75 -0.99
N PHE A 167 -14.61 -8.05 -1.28
CA PHE A 167 -13.78 -8.61 -2.34
C PHE A 167 -14.68 -9.17 -3.43
N GLU A 168 -14.24 -8.96 -4.66
CA GLU A 168 -14.86 -9.52 -5.85
C GLU A 168 -14.99 -11.05 -5.77
N HIS A 169 -14.05 -11.71 -5.11
CA HIS A 169 -14.05 -13.15 -5.00
C HIS A 169 -14.79 -13.66 -3.75
N GLU A 170 -15.93 -14.35 -3.92
CA GLU A 170 -16.78 -14.84 -2.81
C GLU A 170 -16.08 -15.77 -1.81
N CYS A 171 -14.99 -16.46 -2.20
CA CYS A 171 -14.27 -17.30 -1.22
C CYS A 171 -13.46 -16.44 -0.22
N VAL A 172 -13.22 -15.15 -0.47
CA VAL A 172 -12.52 -14.27 0.47
C VAL A 172 -13.44 -13.93 1.64
N VAL A 173 -12.94 -14.16 2.85
CA VAL A 173 -13.67 -13.84 4.08
C VAL A 173 -13.61 -12.33 4.28
N GLU A 174 -14.74 -11.73 4.67
CA GLU A 174 -14.81 -10.33 5.07
C GLU A 174 -13.69 -9.99 6.07
N ILE A 175 -12.98 -8.88 5.80
CA ILE A 175 -11.88 -8.42 6.64
C ILE A 175 -12.46 -7.45 7.66
N SER A 176 -12.58 -7.92 8.90
CA SER A 176 -13.01 -7.10 10.04
C SER A 176 -11.86 -6.26 10.60
N GLY A 177 -12.17 -5.11 11.22
CA GLY A 177 -11.20 -4.29 11.95
C GLY A 177 -10.42 -3.32 11.05
N ILE A 178 -10.97 -3.01 9.88
CA ILE A 178 -10.46 -2.03 8.94
C ILE A 178 -11.51 -0.96 8.69
N GLU A 179 -11.12 0.30 8.78
CA GLU A 179 -11.96 1.45 8.47
C GLU A 179 -11.69 1.85 7.01
N CYS A 180 -12.74 2.04 6.23
CA CYS A 180 -12.63 2.46 4.83
C CYS A 180 -13.10 3.91 4.70
N PHE A 181 -12.36 4.72 3.96
CA PHE A 181 -12.73 6.11 3.71
C PHE A 181 -12.26 6.54 2.33
N VAL A 182 -12.77 7.69 1.89
CA VAL A 182 -12.40 8.32 0.62
C VAL A 182 -11.96 9.74 0.92
N THR A 183 -10.89 10.20 0.28
CA THR A 183 -10.46 11.61 0.32
C THR A 183 -10.39 12.20 -1.09
N GLU A 184 -10.46 13.52 -1.19
CA GLU A 184 -10.37 14.27 -2.46
C GLU A 184 -8.98 14.89 -2.56
N THR A 185 -8.33 14.64 -3.69
CA THR A 185 -7.04 15.25 -4.02
C THR A 185 -7.19 16.70 -4.49
N GLU A 186 -6.11 17.48 -4.45
CA GLU A 186 -6.08 18.83 -5.03
C GLU A 186 -6.47 18.83 -6.52
N LYS A 187 -6.19 17.71 -7.20
CA LYS A 187 -6.55 17.46 -8.59
C LYS A 187 -7.94 16.89 -8.80
N LYS A 188 -8.78 16.87 -7.76
CA LYS A 188 -10.18 16.43 -7.80
C LYS A 188 -10.40 14.95 -8.13
N ASN A 189 -9.35 14.13 -8.04
CA ASN A 189 -9.52 12.68 -8.00
C ASN A 189 -9.96 12.27 -6.59
N HIS A 190 -10.92 11.36 -6.51
CA HIS A 190 -11.29 10.69 -5.27
C HIS A 190 -10.46 9.41 -5.13
N ILE A 191 -9.80 9.24 -3.98
CA ILE A 191 -8.93 8.10 -3.72
C ILE A 191 -9.48 7.26 -2.57
N ALA A 192 -9.46 5.95 -2.77
CA ALA A 192 -9.84 4.98 -1.75
C ALA A 192 -8.72 4.81 -0.73
N CYS A 193 -9.10 4.73 0.53
CA CYS A 193 -8.17 4.62 1.64
C CYS A 193 -8.68 3.64 2.69
N VAL A 194 -7.75 3.03 3.40
CA VAL A 194 -8.01 2.16 4.53
C VAL A 194 -7.20 2.55 5.75
N PHE A 195 -7.76 2.30 6.93
CA PHE A 195 -7.15 2.59 8.21
C PHE A 195 -7.32 1.43 9.18
N VAL A 196 -6.22 0.85 9.64
CA VAL A 196 -6.19 -0.17 10.69
C VAL A 196 -5.88 0.51 12.01
N ARG A 197 -6.86 0.56 12.92
CA ARG A 197 -6.76 1.26 14.21
C ARG A 197 -6.24 0.36 15.33
N LYS A 198 -5.37 0.92 16.17
CA LYS A 198 -4.97 0.35 17.47
C LYS A 198 -5.52 1.21 18.61
N SER A 199 -5.73 0.60 19.78
CA SER A 199 -6.31 1.29 20.95
C SER A 199 -5.36 2.33 21.55
N LYS A 200 -4.07 2.00 21.67
CA LYS A 200 -3.02 2.88 22.20
C LYS A 200 -1.79 2.89 21.27
N PRO A 201 -1.96 3.39 20.03
CA PRO A 201 -0.88 3.44 19.06
C PRO A 201 0.14 4.48 19.50
N ARG A 202 1.43 4.16 19.35
CA ARG A 202 2.50 5.15 19.55
C ARG A 202 2.60 6.11 18.36
N TYR A 203 2.47 5.56 17.16
CA TYR A 203 2.47 6.30 15.90
C TYR A 203 1.35 5.82 14.97
N THR A 204 1.14 6.59 13.90
CA THR A 204 0.40 6.18 12.71
C THR A 204 1.40 6.06 11.57
N LEU A 205 1.48 4.90 10.93
CA LEU A 205 2.27 4.72 9.72
C LEU A 205 1.39 5.03 8.51
N LEU A 206 1.83 5.94 7.64
CA LEU A 206 1.24 6.16 6.33
C LEU A 206 2.02 5.32 5.30
N PHE A 207 1.39 4.24 4.85
CA PHE A 207 1.97 3.27 3.93
C PHE A 207 1.65 3.61 2.48
N SER A 208 2.71 3.73 1.67
CA SER A 208 2.66 3.89 0.21
C SER A 208 3.14 2.59 -0.44
N HIS A 209 2.21 1.84 -1.02
CA HIS A 209 2.43 0.48 -1.52
C HIS A 209 3.31 0.42 -2.79
N PRO A 210 3.91 -0.75 -3.14
CA PRO A 210 4.69 -0.88 -4.36
C PRO A 210 3.80 -0.85 -5.61
N ASN A 211 4.44 -0.82 -6.79
CA ASN A 211 3.73 -0.99 -8.05
C ASN A 211 3.18 -2.42 -8.18
N GLY A 212 2.19 -2.64 -9.05
CA GLY A 212 1.62 -3.96 -9.32
C GLY A 212 0.77 -4.52 -8.18
N SER A 213 0.43 -3.69 -7.20
CA SER A 213 -0.48 -4.01 -6.10
C SER A 213 -1.50 -2.89 -5.88
N ASP A 214 -2.61 -3.20 -5.24
CA ASP A 214 -3.57 -2.24 -4.68
C ASP A 214 -3.84 -2.53 -3.19
N ILE A 215 -4.71 -1.76 -2.53
CA ILE A 215 -5.08 -1.95 -1.12
C ILE A 215 -5.39 -3.43 -0.80
N SER A 216 -6.08 -4.14 -1.68
CA SER A 216 -6.55 -5.50 -1.44
C SER A 216 -5.40 -6.50 -1.26
N ASP A 217 -4.31 -6.32 -2.01
CA ASP A 217 -3.09 -7.13 -1.93
C ASP A 217 -2.40 -6.99 -0.56
N HIS A 218 -2.51 -5.83 0.08
CA HIS A 218 -1.90 -5.56 1.39
C HIS A 218 -2.80 -5.94 2.57
N LEU A 219 -4.05 -6.31 2.30
CA LEU A 219 -5.00 -6.81 3.29
C LEU A 219 -5.10 -8.33 3.28
N LEU A 220 -4.80 -8.94 2.13
CA LEU A 220 -4.73 -10.37 1.95
C LEU A 220 -3.29 -10.87 2.12
N GLY A 221 -3.14 -12.14 2.51
CA GLY A 221 -1.82 -12.76 2.62
C GLY A 221 -1.06 -12.48 3.91
N LEU A 222 0.23 -12.79 3.90
CA LEU A 222 1.18 -12.66 5.00
C LEU A 222 2.51 -12.12 4.43
N PRO A 223 3.07 -11.03 5.00
CA PRO A 223 2.43 -10.16 5.99
C PRO A 223 1.31 -9.30 5.36
N ASN A 224 0.38 -8.82 6.17
CA ASN A 224 -0.63 -7.82 5.77
C ASN A 224 -0.64 -6.61 6.73
N LEU A 225 -1.43 -5.58 6.43
CA LEU A 225 -1.51 -4.36 7.25
C LEU A 225 -1.95 -4.61 8.70
N HIS A 226 -2.77 -5.64 8.98
CA HIS A 226 -3.11 -5.99 10.35
C HIS A 226 -1.94 -6.60 11.12
N ASP A 227 -1.11 -7.38 10.44
CA ASP A 227 0.11 -7.93 11.03
C ASP A 227 1.11 -6.80 11.32
N ALA A 228 1.25 -5.83 10.42
CA ALA A 228 2.02 -4.61 10.65
C ALA A 228 1.50 -3.81 11.85
N ALA A 229 0.18 -3.54 11.90
CA ALA A 229 -0.45 -2.81 13.01
C ALA A 229 -0.26 -3.51 14.36
N ARG A 230 -0.32 -4.86 14.38
CA ARG A 230 -0.09 -5.67 15.58
C ARG A 230 1.38 -5.64 15.98
N PHE A 231 2.28 -5.95 15.06
CA PHE A 231 3.71 -6.09 15.34
C PHE A 231 4.37 -4.76 15.69
N PHE A 232 3.96 -3.64 15.09
CA PHE A 232 4.52 -2.32 15.44
C PHE A 232 3.73 -1.59 16.52
N ASN A 233 2.59 -2.12 16.97
CA ASN A 233 1.63 -1.44 17.84
C ASN A 233 1.35 0.02 17.40
N CYS A 234 1.07 0.17 16.11
CA CYS A 234 0.80 1.46 15.46
C CYS A 234 -0.50 1.38 14.66
N ASN A 235 -1.13 2.53 14.42
CA ASN A 235 -2.14 2.58 13.37
C ASN A 235 -1.44 2.45 12.02
N ILE A 236 -2.12 1.87 11.03
CA ILE A 236 -1.61 1.81 9.66
C ILE A 236 -2.68 2.43 8.75
N CYS A 237 -2.31 3.46 8.00
CA CYS A 237 -3.13 4.03 6.94
C CYS A 237 -2.50 3.68 5.60
N SER A 238 -3.29 3.17 4.67
CA SER A 238 -2.87 2.89 3.29
C SER A 238 -3.92 3.43 2.34
N TYR A 239 -3.54 3.64 1.09
CA TYR A 239 -4.39 4.24 0.07
C TYR A 239 -3.98 3.71 -1.30
N ASP A 240 -4.91 3.75 -2.24
CA ASP A 240 -4.61 3.49 -3.65
C ASP A 240 -4.29 4.79 -4.38
N TYR A 241 -3.28 4.74 -5.24
CA TYR A 241 -2.95 5.84 -6.15
C TYR A 241 -4.11 6.15 -7.11
N SER A 242 -4.12 7.35 -7.69
CA SER A 242 -5.03 7.70 -8.77
C SER A 242 -4.97 6.66 -9.90
N GLY A 243 -6.10 6.04 -10.23
CA GLY A 243 -6.22 4.97 -11.23
C GLY A 243 -5.86 3.55 -10.75
N TYR A 244 -5.60 3.35 -9.45
CA TYR A 244 -5.45 2.04 -8.81
C TYR A 244 -6.74 1.64 -8.08
N GLY A 245 -7.01 0.34 -7.99
CA GLY A 245 -8.19 -0.19 -7.31
C GLY A 245 -9.48 0.50 -7.77
N ILE A 246 -10.25 1.04 -6.81
CA ILE A 246 -11.47 1.79 -7.08
C ILE A 246 -11.27 3.33 -7.14
N SER A 247 -10.03 3.82 -7.02
CA SER A 247 -9.68 5.25 -7.07
C SER A 247 -9.88 5.86 -8.47
N GLU A 248 -10.27 7.13 -8.52
CA GLU A 248 -10.43 7.86 -9.78
C GLU A 248 -9.09 8.35 -10.36
N GLY A 249 -9.17 9.01 -11.52
CA GLY A 249 -8.01 9.64 -12.16
C GLY A 249 -7.17 8.67 -12.99
N ASN A 250 -5.96 9.13 -13.33
CA ASN A 250 -4.96 8.35 -14.06
C ASN A 250 -3.64 8.34 -13.27
N PRO A 251 -2.87 7.25 -13.33
CA PRO A 251 -1.59 7.22 -12.66
C PRO A 251 -0.62 8.21 -13.32
N SER A 252 0.06 8.99 -12.49
CA SER A 252 1.15 9.89 -12.88
C SER A 252 1.91 10.34 -11.66
N GLU A 253 3.18 10.73 -11.81
CA GLU A 253 3.99 11.27 -10.72
C GLU A 253 3.27 12.42 -9.98
N LYS A 254 2.71 13.38 -10.74
CA LYS A 254 2.00 14.52 -10.16
C LYS A 254 0.72 14.11 -9.43
N ASN A 255 0.01 13.08 -9.90
CA ASN A 255 -1.19 12.61 -9.20
C ASN A 255 -0.79 11.85 -7.95
N MET A 256 0.23 10.99 -8.00
CA MET A 256 0.77 10.27 -6.85
C MET A 256 1.17 11.20 -5.69
N TYR A 257 1.77 12.36 -6.00
CA TYR A 257 2.06 13.40 -5.00
C TYR A 257 0.79 14.05 -4.44
N SER A 258 -0.20 14.33 -5.30
CA SER A 258 -1.49 14.84 -4.85
C SER A 258 -2.26 13.82 -4.00
N ASP A 259 -2.12 12.53 -4.31
CA ASP A 259 -2.77 11.42 -3.61
C ASP A 259 -2.25 11.33 -2.17
N ILE A 260 -0.93 11.23 -1.99
CA ILE A 260 -0.35 11.14 -0.64
C ILE A 260 -0.62 12.39 0.20
N ASN A 261 -0.60 13.58 -0.41
CA ASN A 261 -0.93 14.84 0.26
C ASN A 261 -2.38 14.88 0.74
N ALA A 262 -3.32 14.34 -0.03
CA ALA A 262 -4.73 14.27 0.36
C ALA A 262 -4.96 13.33 1.55
N VAL A 263 -4.26 12.18 1.59
CA VAL A 263 -4.33 11.26 2.73
C VAL A 263 -3.66 11.86 3.94
N TYR A 264 -2.49 12.47 3.78
CA TYR A 264 -1.78 13.18 4.84
C TYR A 264 -2.66 14.26 5.48
N LYS A 265 -3.28 15.10 4.65
CA LYS A 265 -4.24 16.12 5.10
C LYS A 265 -5.40 15.51 5.88
N TYR A 266 -5.99 14.41 5.39
CA TYR A 266 -7.05 13.70 6.10
C TYR A 266 -6.60 13.17 7.48
N LEU A 267 -5.37 12.64 7.59
CA LEU A 267 -4.82 12.21 8.88
C LEU A 267 -4.71 13.37 9.88
N LEU A 268 -4.29 14.55 9.42
CA LEU A 268 -4.15 15.74 10.26
C LEU A 268 -5.50 16.36 10.63
N GLU A 269 -6.38 16.58 9.65
CA GLU A 269 -7.56 17.43 9.79
C GLU A 269 -8.81 16.65 10.22
N ASP A 270 -9.03 15.46 9.64
CA ASP A 270 -10.22 14.65 9.90
C ASP A 270 -10.02 13.66 11.05
N LEU A 271 -8.81 13.07 11.14
CA LEU A 271 -8.46 12.14 12.23
C LEU A 271 -7.72 12.81 13.39
N CYS A 272 -7.39 14.11 13.28
CA CYS A 272 -6.72 14.90 14.32
C CYS A 272 -5.43 14.23 14.83
N ILE A 273 -4.64 13.63 13.94
CA ILE A 273 -3.37 12.98 14.27
C ILE A 273 -2.27 14.04 14.15
N PRO A 274 -1.52 14.34 15.21
CA PRO A 274 -0.41 15.29 15.11
C PRO A 274 0.64 14.82 14.11
N GLU A 275 1.20 15.73 13.31
CA GLU A 275 2.25 15.44 12.32
C GLU A 275 3.44 14.69 12.95
N ALA A 276 3.85 15.11 14.14
CA ALA A 276 4.92 14.48 14.93
C ALA A 276 4.61 13.04 15.40
N ASN A 277 3.41 12.53 15.15
CA ASN A 277 3.00 11.16 15.45
C ASN A 277 2.83 10.31 14.18
N ILE A 278 3.19 10.85 13.00
CA ILE A 278 3.11 10.15 11.72
C ILE A 278 4.51 9.71 11.27
N ILE A 279 4.64 8.45 10.88
CA ILE A 279 5.83 7.89 10.21
C ILE A 279 5.42 7.55 8.78
N LEU A 280 6.20 7.99 7.80
CA LEU A 280 5.99 7.57 6.42
C LEU A 280 6.66 6.22 6.17
N TRP A 281 5.98 5.35 5.43
CA TRP A 281 6.49 4.04 5.08
C TRP A 281 6.23 3.78 3.59
N GLY A 282 7.27 3.84 2.77
CA GLY A 282 7.18 3.59 1.33
C GLY A 282 7.86 2.29 0.91
N TYR A 283 7.32 1.63 -0.10
CA TYR A 283 7.95 0.47 -0.76
C TYR A 283 8.08 0.72 -2.26
N SER A 284 9.29 0.56 -2.84
CA SER A 284 9.53 0.66 -4.29
C SER A 284 9.04 2.00 -4.82
N ILE A 285 8.11 2.05 -5.77
CA ILE A 285 7.56 3.33 -6.27
C ILE A 285 6.91 4.16 -5.16
N GLY A 286 6.34 3.52 -4.12
CA GLY A 286 5.75 4.21 -2.98
C GLY A 286 6.75 5.02 -2.16
N THR A 287 8.05 4.67 -2.21
CA THR A 287 9.12 5.49 -1.62
C THR A 287 9.21 6.88 -2.24
N VAL A 288 8.88 7.01 -3.53
CA VAL A 288 8.92 8.30 -4.22
C VAL A 288 7.84 9.23 -3.68
N ALA A 289 6.63 8.70 -3.44
CA ALA A 289 5.54 9.46 -2.82
C ALA A 289 5.91 9.87 -1.38
N SER A 290 6.46 8.94 -0.59
CA SER A 290 6.86 9.20 0.79
C SER A 290 8.00 10.23 0.89
N ILE A 291 8.97 10.21 -0.03
CA ILE A 291 10.08 11.19 -0.09
C ILE A 291 9.54 12.58 -0.43
N GLU A 292 8.61 12.69 -1.39
CA GLU A 292 8.01 13.98 -1.73
C GLU A 292 7.28 14.59 -0.53
N LEU A 293 6.46 13.81 0.17
CA LEU A 293 5.77 14.29 1.36
C LEU A 293 6.75 14.62 2.50
N ALA A 294 7.77 13.79 2.72
CA ALA A 294 8.81 14.02 3.74
C ALA A 294 9.56 15.34 3.54
N LYS A 295 9.82 15.72 2.28
CA LYS A 295 10.42 17.02 1.94
C LYS A 295 9.51 18.20 2.33
N GLN A 296 8.19 18.04 2.22
CA GLN A 296 7.21 19.10 2.49
C GLN A 296 6.85 19.20 3.99
N ALA A 297 6.84 18.07 4.71
CA ALA A 297 6.38 17.95 6.09
C ALA A 297 7.54 17.64 7.05
N SER A 298 8.24 18.69 7.50
CA SER A 298 9.48 18.56 8.25
C SER A 298 9.30 18.09 9.70
N LYS A 299 8.09 18.10 10.27
CA LYS A 299 7.83 17.68 11.67
C LYS A 299 7.44 16.21 11.79
N LEU A 300 7.35 15.46 10.70
CA LEU A 300 7.11 14.01 10.70
C LEU A 300 8.09 13.27 11.64
N ALA A 301 7.62 12.17 12.24
CA ALA A 301 8.40 11.43 13.21
C ALA A 301 9.58 10.65 12.58
N GLY A 302 9.42 10.24 11.33
CA GLY A 302 10.44 9.51 10.59
C GLY A 302 9.96 8.98 9.24
N LEU A 303 10.89 8.42 8.49
CA LEU A 303 10.69 7.89 7.14
C LEU A 303 11.29 6.47 7.03
N ILE A 304 10.51 5.51 6.53
CA ILE A 304 10.94 4.14 6.25
C ILE A 304 10.87 3.91 4.74
N LEU A 305 12.00 3.60 4.12
CA LEU A 305 12.15 3.38 2.70
C LEU A 305 12.57 1.94 2.41
N LEU A 306 11.66 1.15 1.82
CA LEU A 306 11.91 -0.23 1.42
C LEU A 306 12.15 -0.32 -0.09
N ALA A 307 13.29 -0.88 -0.49
CA ALA A 307 13.72 -0.96 -1.89
C ALA A 307 13.54 0.36 -2.68
N PRO A 308 14.05 1.51 -2.17
CA PRO A 308 13.70 2.81 -2.73
C PRO A 308 14.22 3.05 -4.14
N VAL A 309 13.46 3.85 -4.89
CA VAL A 309 13.77 4.22 -6.28
C VAL A 309 14.43 5.61 -6.30
N ALA A 310 15.73 5.66 -6.58
CA ALA A 310 16.46 6.92 -6.79
C ALA A 310 15.91 7.78 -7.95
N SER A 311 15.62 7.16 -9.09
CA SER A 311 14.81 7.71 -10.19
C SER A 311 14.47 6.63 -11.22
N ILE A 312 13.50 6.89 -12.12
CA ILE A 312 13.10 5.88 -13.11
C ILE A 312 14.15 5.67 -14.17
N ILE A 313 14.76 6.73 -14.72
CA ILE A 313 15.80 6.54 -15.74
C ILE A 313 16.96 5.74 -15.13
N ARG A 314 17.35 6.01 -13.88
CA ARG A 314 18.34 5.17 -13.18
C ARG A 314 17.86 3.73 -13.08
N ALA A 315 16.62 3.47 -12.69
CA ALA A 315 16.13 2.10 -12.50
C ALA A 315 16.14 1.29 -13.81
N ILE A 316 15.82 1.93 -14.93
CA ILE A 316 15.82 1.31 -16.26
C ILE A 316 17.26 1.18 -16.82
N CYS A 317 18.07 2.23 -16.70
CA CYS A 317 19.36 2.33 -17.36
C CYS A 317 20.51 1.71 -16.57
N TRP A 318 20.40 1.54 -15.25
CA TRP A 318 21.49 1.06 -14.40
C TRP A 318 22.06 -0.26 -14.91
N ARG A 319 21.18 -1.24 -15.18
CA ARG A 319 21.58 -2.56 -15.69
C ARG A 319 22.18 -2.52 -17.10
N LYS A 320 21.79 -1.54 -17.92
CA LYS A 320 22.18 -1.47 -19.34
C LYS A 320 23.45 -0.65 -19.58
N TYR A 321 23.71 0.38 -18.77
CA TYR A 321 24.77 1.37 -19.05
C TYR A 321 25.78 1.57 -17.91
N CYS A 322 25.52 1.08 -16.69
CA CYS A 322 26.34 1.39 -15.50
C CYS A 322 27.10 0.18 -14.92
N TRP A 323 27.28 -0.89 -15.70
CA TRP A 323 27.95 -2.13 -15.23
C TRP A 323 29.38 -1.90 -14.70
N ASP A 324 30.09 -0.87 -15.16
CA ASP A 324 31.55 -0.80 -14.96
C ASP A 324 32.16 0.57 -14.63
N ARG A 325 31.37 1.56 -14.20
CA ARG A 325 31.94 2.88 -13.84
C ARG A 325 31.28 3.46 -12.58
N SER A 326 31.96 3.27 -11.45
CA SER A 326 31.65 3.85 -10.15
C SER A 326 31.47 5.38 -10.15
N GLU A 327 31.92 6.08 -11.20
CA GLU A 327 31.94 7.56 -11.22
C GLU A 327 30.99 8.21 -12.25
N GLN A 328 30.45 7.48 -13.24
CA GLN A 328 29.77 8.14 -14.38
C GLN A 328 28.25 8.17 -14.35
N CYS A 329 27.58 7.49 -13.41
CA CYS A 329 26.12 7.56 -13.32
C CYS A 329 25.60 8.93 -12.82
N GLY A 330 26.48 9.77 -12.23
CA GLY A 330 26.14 11.15 -11.87
C GLY A 330 25.68 11.99 -13.07
N ARG A 331 26.19 11.72 -14.28
CA ARG A 331 25.93 12.56 -15.48
C ARG A 331 24.69 12.15 -16.29
N LEU A 332 24.33 10.87 -16.33
CA LEU A 332 23.18 10.37 -17.12
C LEU A 332 21.82 10.81 -16.56
N ALA A 333 21.75 11.13 -15.27
CA ALA A 333 20.49 11.48 -14.63
C ALA A 333 20.02 12.91 -14.93
N ASP A 334 20.93 13.79 -15.28
CA ASP A 334 20.62 15.19 -15.51
C ASP A 334 20.20 15.49 -16.95
N CYS A 335 20.43 14.56 -17.89
CA CYS A 335 20.33 14.89 -19.31
C CYS A 335 18.93 14.74 -19.93
N CYS A 336 17.88 14.28 -19.22
CA CYS A 336 16.64 13.84 -19.90
C CYS A 336 15.30 14.08 -19.15
N ASN A 337 15.13 15.15 -18.36
CA ASN A 337 13.85 15.42 -17.65
C ASN A 337 13.34 14.18 -16.87
N ASP A 338 14.24 13.58 -16.09
CA ASP A 338 13.98 12.34 -15.34
C ASP A 338 12.81 12.52 -14.37
N GLN A 339 11.92 11.53 -14.35
CA GLN A 339 10.76 11.52 -13.46
C GLN A 339 11.09 10.76 -12.17
N PHE A 340 10.34 11.05 -11.10
CA PHE A 340 10.47 10.36 -9.81
C PHE A 340 11.87 10.52 -9.19
N ASN A 341 12.46 11.71 -9.35
CA ASN A 341 13.84 11.98 -8.97
C ASN A 341 14.00 12.15 -7.44
N SER A 342 13.88 11.04 -6.71
CA SER A 342 14.16 10.95 -5.28
C SER A 342 15.60 11.34 -4.95
N PHE A 343 16.54 11.08 -5.86
CA PHE A 343 17.96 11.39 -5.69
C PHE A 343 18.22 12.88 -5.41
N ARG A 344 17.48 13.79 -6.04
CA ARG A 344 17.59 15.24 -5.78
C ARG A 344 16.80 15.72 -4.57
N LYS A 345 15.84 14.95 -4.09
CA LYS A 345 14.93 15.34 -3.00
C LYS A 345 15.40 14.83 -1.64
N ILE A 346 16.09 13.69 -1.62
CA ILE A 346 16.51 13.02 -0.39
C ILE A 346 17.49 13.86 0.44
N CYS A 347 18.25 14.75 -0.19
CA CYS A 347 19.18 15.65 0.51
C CYS A 347 18.47 16.74 1.33
N GLU A 348 17.18 16.98 1.08
CA GLU A 348 16.35 17.93 1.83
C GLU A 348 15.65 17.27 3.05
N ILE A 349 15.87 15.95 3.26
CA ILE A 349 15.18 15.15 4.29
C ILE A 349 16.08 15.00 5.53
N GLU A 350 15.79 15.78 6.57
CA GLU A 350 16.53 15.79 7.84
C GLU A 350 15.97 14.84 8.92
N MET A 351 14.74 14.37 8.77
CA MET A 351 14.11 13.46 9.74
C MET A 351 14.78 12.09 9.76
N PRO A 352 14.75 11.36 10.90
CA PRO A 352 15.26 10.00 10.97
C PRO A 352 14.70 9.15 9.82
N THR A 353 15.60 8.57 9.02
CA THR A 353 15.25 7.85 7.79
C THR A 353 15.92 6.48 7.75
N LEU A 354 15.11 5.42 7.81
CA LEU A 354 15.56 4.04 7.64
C LEU A 354 15.47 3.65 6.16
N ILE A 355 16.59 3.22 5.59
CA ILE A 355 16.64 2.60 4.27
C ILE A 355 16.93 1.11 4.42
N ALA A 356 16.09 0.28 3.79
CA ALA A 356 16.30 -1.17 3.73
C ALA A 356 16.14 -1.72 2.31
N HIS A 357 17.00 -2.65 1.92
CA HIS A 357 17.05 -3.16 0.54
C HIS A 357 17.56 -4.61 0.50
N GLY A 358 17.00 -5.42 -0.40
CA GLY A 358 17.52 -6.74 -0.72
C GLY A 358 18.75 -6.67 -1.62
N ILE A 359 19.80 -7.42 -1.31
CA ILE A 359 21.02 -7.49 -2.13
C ILE A 359 20.74 -8.19 -3.47
N GLN A 360 19.78 -9.13 -3.51
CA GLN A 360 19.38 -9.87 -4.72
C GLN A 360 18.25 -9.16 -5.49
N ASP A 361 18.01 -7.87 -5.24
CA ASP A 361 16.98 -7.11 -5.94
C ASP A 361 17.41 -6.84 -7.38
N THR A 362 16.73 -7.50 -8.32
CA THR A 362 16.97 -7.36 -9.77
C THR A 362 16.01 -6.39 -10.46
N ILE A 363 15.05 -5.81 -9.74
CA ILE A 363 14.07 -4.85 -10.30
C ILE A 363 14.52 -3.42 -10.00
N VAL A 364 14.85 -3.14 -8.74
CA VAL A 364 15.45 -1.89 -8.30
C VAL A 364 16.73 -2.26 -7.58
N THR A 365 17.89 -2.13 -8.24
CA THR A 365 19.13 -2.66 -7.68
C THR A 365 19.54 -1.93 -6.41
N ILE A 366 20.31 -2.59 -5.54
CA ILE A 366 20.72 -2.07 -4.23
C ILE A 366 21.47 -0.73 -4.31
N GLU A 367 22.08 -0.41 -5.45
CA GLU A 367 22.79 0.85 -5.67
C GLU A 367 21.86 2.06 -5.52
N HIS A 368 20.57 1.91 -5.83
CA HIS A 368 19.57 2.95 -5.56
C HIS A 368 19.47 3.26 -4.05
N GLY A 369 19.32 2.21 -3.22
CA GLY A 369 19.27 2.36 -1.78
C GLY A 369 20.56 2.93 -1.19
N LYS A 370 21.72 2.48 -1.68
CA LYS A 370 23.04 2.99 -1.24
C LYS A 370 23.23 4.46 -1.61
N ALA A 371 22.86 4.86 -2.83
CA ALA A 371 22.98 6.24 -3.28
C ALA A 371 22.10 7.19 -2.45
N LEU A 372 20.84 6.79 -2.19
CA LEU A 372 19.94 7.58 -1.34
C LEU A 372 20.42 7.64 0.11
N TYR A 373 20.99 6.55 0.64
CA TYR A 373 21.58 6.52 1.98
C TYR A 373 22.74 7.51 2.12
N GLN A 374 23.63 7.58 1.13
CA GLN A 374 24.77 8.51 1.15
C GLN A 374 24.35 9.99 1.11
N LEU A 375 23.21 10.28 0.49
CA LEU A 375 22.73 11.65 0.29
C LEU A 375 21.73 12.13 1.34
N CYS A 376 21.19 11.25 2.17
CA CYS A 376 20.14 11.58 3.14
C CYS A 376 20.73 12.04 4.48
N PRO A 377 20.60 13.33 4.87
CA PRO A 377 21.15 13.84 6.12
C PRO A 377 20.57 13.13 7.36
N GLY A 378 19.28 12.80 7.32
CA GLY A 378 18.58 12.10 8.39
C GLY A 378 18.78 10.58 8.41
N ALA A 379 19.66 10.01 7.59
CA ALA A 379 19.81 8.57 7.47
C ALA A 379 20.32 7.91 8.77
N VAL A 380 19.56 6.92 9.26
CA VAL A 380 20.00 6.04 10.34
C VAL A 380 20.67 4.79 9.76
N LYS A 381 21.22 3.92 10.63
CA LYS A 381 21.88 2.67 10.19
C LYS A 381 21.00 1.87 9.21
N PRO A 382 21.43 1.65 7.95
CA PRO A 382 20.61 1.01 6.93
C PRO A 382 20.54 -0.51 7.17
N LEU A 383 19.67 -1.19 6.41
CA LEU A 383 19.60 -2.66 6.40
C LEU A 383 19.70 -3.22 4.98
N TRP A 384 20.81 -3.90 4.70
CA TRP A 384 21.03 -4.62 3.45
C TRP A 384 20.86 -6.13 3.71
N ILE A 385 19.89 -6.77 3.05
CA ILE A 385 19.53 -8.17 3.32
C ILE A 385 20.07 -9.08 2.20
N PRO A 386 20.99 -10.01 2.49
CA PRO A 386 21.76 -10.73 1.46
C PRO A 386 20.98 -11.71 0.59
N ASP A 387 19.85 -12.21 1.06
CA ASP A 387 19.14 -13.37 0.50
C ASP A 387 17.69 -13.07 0.11
N VAL A 388 17.35 -11.79 -0.08
CA VAL A 388 16.04 -11.35 -0.59
C VAL A 388 16.21 -10.41 -1.78
N GLY A 389 15.23 -10.45 -2.68
CA GLY A 389 15.09 -9.54 -3.82
C GLY A 389 13.90 -8.59 -3.66
N HIS A 390 13.40 -8.06 -4.78
CA HIS A 390 12.39 -7.00 -4.78
C HIS A 390 11.02 -7.43 -4.24
N ASN A 391 10.62 -8.69 -4.48
CA ASN A 391 9.23 -9.14 -4.30
C ASN A 391 9.05 -9.99 -3.02
N ASN A 392 10.09 -10.10 -2.19
CA ASN A 392 10.08 -10.87 -0.94
C ASN A 392 10.82 -10.15 0.19
N LEU A 393 11.09 -8.85 0.04
CA LEU A 393 11.77 -8.05 1.06
C LEU A 393 10.99 -8.05 2.39
N GLU A 394 9.67 -7.91 2.30
CA GLU A 394 8.75 -7.94 3.45
C GLU A 394 8.63 -9.30 4.14
N ASN A 395 9.06 -10.39 3.51
CA ASN A 395 9.05 -11.73 4.11
C ASN A 395 10.31 -11.99 4.96
N SER A 396 11.11 -10.97 5.26
CA SER A 396 12.33 -11.10 6.07
C SER A 396 12.06 -10.74 7.53
N SER A 397 12.21 -11.68 8.46
CA SER A 397 12.06 -11.37 9.89
C SER A 397 13.07 -10.32 10.39
N VAL A 398 14.24 -10.26 9.75
CA VAL A 398 15.29 -9.26 10.04
C VAL A 398 14.81 -7.84 9.70
N LEU A 399 14.06 -7.69 8.60
CA LEU A 399 13.45 -6.40 8.23
C LEU A 399 12.47 -5.92 9.30
N TRP A 400 11.55 -6.80 9.71
CA TRP A 400 10.53 -6.46 10.71
C TRP A 400 11.15 -6.06 12.05
N ARG A 401 12.16 -6.80 12.53
CA ARG A 401 12.91 -6.43 13.73
C ARG A 401 13.59 -5.06 13.59
N ARG A 402 14.18 -4.77 12.43
CA ARG A 402 14.84 -3.48 12.15
C ARG A 402 13.85 -2.32 12.10
N MET A 403 12.70 -2.50 11.45
CA MET A 403 11.62 -1.51 11.40
C MET A 403 11.08 -1.24 12.80
N ARG A 404 10.83 -2.27 13.62
CA ARG A 404 10.44 -2.10 15.02
C ARG A 404 11.50 -1.30 15.79
N LYS A 405 12.78 -1.65 15.67
CA LYS A 405 13.86 -0.89 16.32
C LYS A 405 13.85 0.59 15.92
N PHE A 406 13.63 0.87 14.64
CA PHE A 406 13.52 2.25 14.14
C PHE A 406 12.36 2.98 14.79
N ILE A 407 11.15 2.42 14.69
CA ILE A 407 9.92 2.99 15.26
C ILE A 407 10.09 3.20 16.77
N ASP A 408 10.70 2.26 17.47
CA ASP A 408 10.78 2.31 18.92
C ASP A 408 11.85 3.26 19.45
N ARG A 409 12.98 3.41 18.75
CA ARG A 409 14.19 4.03 19.33
C ARG A 409 14.83 5.13 18.50
N GLU A 410 14.54 5.21 17.20
CA GLU A 410 15.25 6.10 16.27
C GLU A 410 14.32 7.15 15.67
N ALA A 411 13.03 6.86 15.49
CA ALA A 411 12.03 7.86 15.14
C ALA A 411 11.92 8.92 16.24
N ARG A 412 11.60 10.16 15.86
CA ARG A 412 11.39 11.28 16.79
C ARG A 412 10.29 10.90 17.78
N PRO A 413 10.40 11.30 19.06
CA PRO A 413 9.38 10.97 20.06
C PRO A 413 8.03 11.56 19.63
N PRO A 414 6.92 10.82 19.80
CA PRO A 414 5.61 11.34 19.46
C PRO A 414 5.22 12.44 20.45
N LEU A 415 4.37 13.37 20.03
CA LEU A 415 3.70 14.26 20.96
C LEU A 415 2.85 13.42 21.92
N GLN A 416 3.04 13.66 23.22
CA GLN A 416 2.20 13.05 24.24
C GLN A 416 0.77 13.57 24.05
N ARG A 417 -0.21 12.66 23.98
CA ARG A 417 -1.61 13.07 24.08
C ARG A 417 -1.80 13.81 25.41
N LYS A 418 -2.11 15.11 25.37
CA LYS A 418 -2.62 15.82 26.54
C LYS A 418 -3.84 15.04 27.03
N LYS A 419 -3.78 14.49 28.25
CA LYS A 419 -4.99 14.00 28.91
C LYS A 419 -5.86 15.23 29.15
N TYR A 420 -6.83 15.49 28.27
CA TYR A 420 -7.93 16.35 28.67
C TYR A 420 -8.63 15.63 29.82
N LYS A 421 -8.35 16.05 31.06
CA LYS A 421 -9.29 15.83 32.16
C LYS A 421 -10.52 16.60 31.73
N LEU A 422 -11.57 15.91 31.26
CA LEU A 422 -12.90 16.48 31.33
C LEU A 422 -13.13 16.76 32.80
N SER A 423 -12.96 18.03 33.21
CA SER A 423 -13.51 18.47 34.47
C SER A 423 -15.00 18.22 34.37
N LYS A 424 -15.53 17.32 35.20
CA LYS A 424 -16.97 17.23 35.46
C LYS A 424 -17.40 18.55 36.14
N LYS A 425 -17.43 19.65 35.41
CA LYS A 425 -18.21 20.83 35.74
C LYS A 425 -19.27 20.92 34.66
N HIS A 426 -20.51 20.84 35.11
CA HIS A 426 -21.76 20.89 34.37
C HIS A 426 -21.64 21.54 32.98
N VAL A 427 -21.66 20.73 31.92
CA VAL A 427 -21.90 21.22 30.56
C VAL A 427 -23.41 21.31 30.39
N THR A 428 -23.96 22.43 30.81
CA THR A 428 -25.28 22.91 30.39
C THR A 428 -25.06 24.11 29.49
N ASN A 429 -24.57 23.89 28.26
CA ASN A 429 -24.87 24.72 27.08
C ASN A 429 -24.17 24.19 25.82
N LYS A 430 -24.90 24.17 24.70
CA LYS A 430 -24.43 23.67 23.38
C LYS A 430 -23.31 24.51 22.75
N SER A 431 -23.08 25.73 23.21
CA SER A 431 -22.06 26.64 22.67
C SER A 431 -20.63 26.20 23.01
N GLU A 432 -20.38 25.69 24.22
CA GLU A 432 -19.02 25.35 24.68
C GLU A 432 -18.38 24.17 23.94
N VAL A 433 -19.20 23.25 23.40
CA VAL A 433 -18.73 22.07 22.64
C VAL A 433 -18.12 22.47 21.29
N ILE A 434 -18.56 23.60 20.71
CA ILE A 434 -18.05 24.11 19.44
C ILE A 434 -16.68 24.77 19.65
N ASP A 435 -16.53 25.54 20.72
CA ASP A 435 -15.26 26.19 21.05
C ASP A 435 -14.15 25.19 21.37
N THR A 436 -14.46 24.10 22.08
CA THR A 436 -13.44 23.06 22.35
C THR A 436 -12.94 22.38 21.07
N LYS A 437 -13.81 22.17 20.07
CA LYS A 437 -13.38 21.63 18.76
C LYS A 437 -12.48 22.61 18.01
N ASN A 438 -12.76 23.91 18.10
CA ASN A 438 -11.97 24.95 17.45
C ASN A 438 -10.62 25.17 18.15
N GLU A 439 -10.56 25.11 19.48
CA GLU A 439 -9.30 25.13 20.23
C GLU A 439 -8.42 23.93 19.94
N ILE A 440 -8.99 22.72 19.86
CA ILE A 440 -8.25 21.52 19.46
C ILE A 440 -7.69 21.67 18.04
N LYS A 441 -8.45 22.27 17.10
CA LYS A 441 -7.94 22.57 15.75
C LYS A 441 -6.79 23.58 15.75
N LYS A 442 -6.85 24.62 16.61
CA LYS A 442 -5.81 25.66 16.71
C LYS A 442 -4.51 25.17 17.35
N GLU A 443 -4.54 24.19 18.26
CA GLU A 443 -3.31 23.61 18.84
C GLU A 443 -2.68 22.51 17.96
N ILE A 444 -3.44 21.90 17.04
CA ILE A 444 -2.95 20.86 16.12
C ILE A 444 -2.26 21.46 14.88
N GLN A 445 -2.71 22.63 14.42
CA GLN A 445 -2.03 23.46 13.40
C GLN A 445 -0.77 24.10 13.98
#